data_AF-A0A7C2Y1E7-F1
#
_entry.id   AF-A0A7C2Y1E7-F1
#
_cell.length_a   1.000
_cell.length_b   1.000
_cell.length_c   1.000
_cell.angle_alpha   90.00
_cell.angle_beta   90.00
_cell.angle_gamma   90.00
#
_symmetry.space_group_name_H-M   'P 1'
#
loop_
_entity.id
_entity.type
_entity.pdbx_description
1 polymer ?
#
loop_
_entity_poly.entity_id
_entity_poly.type
_entity_poly.pdbx_seq_one_letter_code
_entity_poly.pdbx_strand_id
1 'polypeptide(L)' 'PVPPEELIAYCKERMPEYKVPRQVIVRGSLPKNASGKIMKEELRKEPR' A
#
# COMPACT_ATOMS: atom_id res chain seq x y z
N PRO A 1 -0.24 -11.59 11.07
CA PRO A 1 0.05 -10.48 10.13
C PRO A 1 -0.53 -9.19 10.71
N VAL A 2 0.09 -8.03 10.47
CA VAL A 2 -0.40 -6.75 11.00
C VAL A 2 -1.67 -6.34 10.23
N PRO A 3 -2.78 -6.02 10.92
CA PRO A 3 -4.00 -5.53 10.28
C PRO A 3 -3.78 -4.16 9.57
N PRO A 4 -4.44 -3.91 8.42
CA PRO A 4 -4.38 -2.63 7.71
C PRO A 4 -4.65 -1.40 8.60
N GLU A 5 -5.60 -1.51 9.52
CA GLU A 5 -6.00 -0.45 10.45
C GLU A 5 -4.88 -0.06 11.42
N GLU A 6 -4.07 -1.01 11.87
CA GLU A 6 -2.92 -0.73 12.75
C GLU A 6 -1.84 0.04 12.01
N LEU A 7 -1.62 -0.24 10.72
CA LEU A 7 -0.70 0.52 9.88
C LEU A 7 -1.17 1.95 9.67
N ILE A 8 -2.47 2.16 9.48
CA ILE A 8 -3.05 3.51 9.37
C ILE A 8 -2.91 4.26 10.69
N ALA A 9 -3.21 3.62 11.83
CA ALA A 9 -3.05 4.23 13.15
C ALA A 9 -1.59 4.63 13.42
N TYR A 10 -0.65 3.73 13.11
CA TYR A 10 0.78 3.99 13.20
C TYR A 10 1.21 5.21 12.38
N CYS A 11 0.67 5.35 11.16
CA CYS A 11 0.93 6.49 10.29
C CYS A 11 0.33 7.81 10.83
N LYS A 12 -0.89 7.78 11.38
CA LYS A 12 -1.56 8.96 11.96
C LYS A 12 -0.80 9.57 13.13
N GLU A 13 -0.18 8.73 13.96
CA GLU A 13 0.61 9.20 15.11
C GLU A 13 1.94 9.86 14.71
N ARG A 14 2.46 9.56 13.51
CA ARG A 14 3.85 9.89 13.11
C ARG A 14 3.96 10.83 11.92
N MET A 15 2.86 11.10 11.23
CA MET A 15 2.86 11.91 10.01
C MET A 15 1.70 12.90 10.00
N PRO A 16 1.85 14.05 9.31
CA PRO A 16 0.72 14.93 9.03
C PRO A 16 -0.40 14.20 8.30
N GLU A 17 -1.64 14.59 8.56
CA GLU A 17 -2.84 13.90 8.05
C GLU A 17 -2.84 13.69 6.52
N TYR A 18 -2.37 14.67 5.75
CA TYR A 18 -2.31 14.58 4.29
C TYR A 18 -1.30 13.53 3.74
N LYS A 19 -0.39 13.02 4.59
CA LYS A 19 0.53 11.92 4.26
C LYS A 19 0.05 10.56 4.74
N VAL A 20 -1.03 10.51 5.52
CA VAL A 20 -1.59 9.25 5.99
C VAL A 20 -2.26 8.54 4.80
N PRO A 21 -1.95 7.25 4.55
CA PRO A 21 -2.60 6.50 3.50
C PRO A 21 -4.10 6.39 3.76
N ARG A 22 -4.91 6.63 2.73
CA ARG A 22 -6.38 6.51 2.81
C ARG A 22 -6.85 5.06 2.94
N GLN A 23 -6.03 4.12 2.46
CA GLN A 23 -6.32 2.69 2.44
C GLN A 23 -5.01 1.91 2.43
N VAL A 24 -5.03 0.72 3.00
CA VAL A 24 -3.95 -0.24 2.95
C VAL A 24 -4.52 -1.58 2.47
N ILE A 25 -3.97 -2.11 1.39
CA ILE A 25 -4.41 -3.38 0.79
C ILE A 25 -3.31 -4.42 1.01
N VAL A 26 -3.65 -5.50 1.73
CA VAL A 26 -2.73 -6.62 1.97
C VAL A 26 -2.93 -7.68 0.88
N ARG A 27 -1.83 -8.15 0.30
CA ARG A 27 -1.81 -9.09 -0.81
C ARG A 27 -0.58 -9.97 -0.75
N GLY A 28 -0.70 -11.20 -1.25
CA GLY A 28 0.39 -12.18 -1.20
C GLY A 28 1.60 -11.79 -2.05
N SER A 29 1.40 -11.01 -3.12
CA SER A 29 2.48 -10.56 -3.99
C SER A 29 2.15 -9.24 -4.72
N LEU A 30 3.20 -8.58 -5.20
CA LEU A 30 3.12 -7.41 -6.07
C LEU A 30 3.40 -7.83 -7.53
N PRO A 31 2.73 -7.23 -8.52
CA PRO A 31 3.03 -7.46 -9.92
C PRO A 31 4.45 -6.97 -10.21
N LYS A 32 5.25 -7.82 -10.84
CA LYS A 32 6.65 -7.56 -11.16
C LYS A 32 6.93 -7.89 -12.61
N ASN A 33 7.83 -7.13 -13.24
CA ASN A 33 8.32 -7.45 -14.58
C ASN A 33 9.34 -8.61 -14.53
N ALA A 34 9.84 -9.03 -15.70
CA ALA A 34 10.81 -10.13 -15.82
C ALA A 34 12.11 -9.89 -15.02
N SER A 35 12.49 -8.64 -14.76
CA SER A 35 13.64 -8.28 -13.93
C SER A 35 13.30 -8.09 -12.44
N GLY A 36 12.06 -8.39 -12.03
CA GLY A 36 11.61 -8.32 -10.64
C GLY A 36 11.18 -6.92 -10.15
N LYS A 37 11.17 -5.90 -11.01
CA LYS A 37 10.74 -4.54 -10.64
C LYS A 37 9.22 -4.45 -10.54
N ILE A 38 8.72 -3.74 -9.53
CA ILE A 38 7.28 -3.55 -9.32
C ILE A 38 6.66 -2.80 -10.50
N MET A 39 5.61 -3.36 -11.07
CA MET A 39 4.83 -2.74 -12.15
C MET A 39 3.73 -1.87 -11.56
N LYS A 40 4.06 -0.60 -11.29
CA LYS A 40 3.09 0.37 -10.74
C LYS A 40 1.90 0.64 -11.65
N GLU A 41 2.05 0.46 -12.96
CA GLU A 41 0.96 0.65 -13.92
C GLU A 41 -0.17 -0.37 -13.68
N GLU A 42 0.16 -1.64 -13.50
CA GLU A 42 -0.82 -2.69 -13.21
C GLU A 42 -1.56 -2.39 -11.90
N LEU A 43 -0.83 -1.95 -10.87
CA LEU A 43 -1.42 -1.53 -9.60
C LEU A 43 -2.40 -0.35 -9.71
N ARG A 44 -2.25 0.52 -10.73
CA ARG A 44 -3.13 1.68 -10.95
C ARG A 44 -4.42 1.32 -11.68
N LYS A 45 -4.43 0.20 -12.42
CA LYS A 45 -5.62 -0.33 -13.09
C LYS A 45 -6.55 -1.03 -12.09
N GLU A 46 -6.01 -1.45 -10.95
CA GLU A 46 -6.78 -2.04 -9.88
C GLU A 46 -7.70 -1.00 -9.21
N PRO A 47 -8.90 -1.42 -8.77
CA PRO A 47 -9.74 -0.57 -7.92
C PRO A 47 -8.98 -0.13 -6.68
N ARG A 48 -9.16 1.14 -6.30
CA ARG A 48 -8.79 1.59 -4.96
C ARG A 48 -9.86 1.13 -3.99
#